data_AF-A0A2J8IZY1-F1
#
_entry.id   AF-A0A2J8IZY1-F1
#
_cell.length_a   1.000
_cell.length_b   1.000
_cell.length_c   1.000
_cell.angle_alpha   90.00
_cell.angle_beta   90.00
_cell.angle_gamma   90.00
#
_symmetry.space_group_name_H-M   'P 1'
#
loop_
_entity.id
_entity.type
_entity.pdbx_description
1 polymer ?
#
loop_
_entity_poly.entity_id
_entity_poly.type
_entity_poly.pdbx_seq_one_letter_code
_entity_poly.pdbx_strand_id
1 'polypeptide(L)'
;MYYALKVWSDIAPLNFHEVAGSTADIQIDFSKADHNDGYPFDGPGGTVAHAFFPGDHHTAGDTHFDDDEAWTFRSSDAHGMDLFAVAVHEFGHAIGLSHVAAAHSIMRPYYQGPVGDPLRYGLPYEDKVRVWQLYGVRESVSPTAQPEEPPLLPEPPDNRSSAPPRKDVPHRCSTHFDAVAQIRGEAFFFKGKYFWRLTRDRHLVSLQPAQMHRFWRGLPLHLDSVDAVYERTSDHKIVFFKGDRYWVFKDNNVEEGYPRPVSDFSLPPGGIDAAFSWAHNDRTYFFKDQLYWRYDDHTRRM
;
A
#
# COMPACT_ATOMS: atom_id res chain seq x y z
N MET A 1 1.81 -0.91 -21.33
CA MET A 1 0.37 -0.81 -21.02
C MET A 1 -0.49 -1.70 -21.91
N TYR A 2 -0.60 -1.43 -23.22
CA TYR A 2 -1.40 -2.27 -24.15
C TYR A 2 -1.22 -3.79 -23.95
N TYR A 3 0.03 -4.28 -23.94
CA TYR A 3 0.29 -5.72 -23.75
C TYR A 3 -0.23 -6.26 -22.41
N ALA A 4 -0.15 -5.49 -21.33
CA ALA A 4 -0.61 -5.93 -20.01
C ALA A 4 -2.15 -6.00 -19.94
N LEU A 5 -2.86 -5.03 -20.52
CA LEU A 5 -4.31 -5.09 -20.66
C LEU A 5 -4.74 -6.24 -21.58
N LYS A 6 -3.96 -6.50 -22.64
CA LYS A 6 -4.22 -7.59 -23.59
C LYS A 6 -4.27 -8.95 -22.89
N VAL A 7 -3.37 -9.19 -21.93
CA VAL A 7 -3.32 -10.44 -21.14
C VAL A 7 -4.68 -10.78 -20.52
N TRP A 8 -5.38 -9.79 -19.95
CA TRP A 8 -6.71 -9.97 -19.37
C TRP A 8 -7.79 -10.11 -20.45
N SER A 9 -7.74 -9.24 -21.47
CA SER A 9 -8.73 -9.27 -22.56
C SER A 9 -8.66 -10.54 -23.41
N ASP A 10 -7.51 -11.22 -23.51
CA ASP A 10 -7.38 -12.44 -24.31
C ASP A 10 -8.21 -13.61 -23.74
N ILE A 11 -8.45 -13.61 -22.43
CA ILE A 11 -9.11 -14.73 -21.73
C ILE A 11 -10.52 -14.41 -21.22
N ALA A 12 -10.87 -13.14 -21.09
CA ALA A 12 -12.16 -12.67 -20.59
C ALA A 12 -12.88 -11.82 -21.66
N PRO A 13 -14.21 -11.66 -21.62
CA PRO A 13 -14.95 -10.80 -22.54
C PRO A 13 -14.78 -9.30 -22.24
N LEU A 14 -13.56 -8.88 -21.90
CA LEU A 14 -13.16 -7.48 -21.69
C LEU A 14 -12.56 -6.93 -22.98
N ASN A 15 -12.85 -5.67 -23.31
CA ASN A 15 -12.24 -4.96 -24.42
C ASN A 15 -11.74 -3.61 -23.94
N PHE A 16 -10.45 -3.34 -24.14
CA PHE A 16 -9.82 -2.08 -23.74
C PHE A 16 -9.55 -1.22 -24.96
N HIS A 17 -9.92 0.06 -24.85
CA HIS A 17 -9.71 1.05 -25.89
C HIS A 17 -9.00 2.26 -25.29
N GLU A 18 -7.84 2.59 -25.84
CA GLU A 18 -7.13 3.81 -25.45
C GLU A 18 -7.90 5.03 -25.97
N VAL A 19 -8.15 5.99 -25.08
CA VAL A 19 -8.88 7.22 -25.37
C VAL A 19 -8.02 8.42 -24.98
N ALA A 20 -8.17 9.52 -25.70
CA ALA A 20 -7.55 10.78 -25.32
C ALA A 20 -8.44 11.53 -24.30
N GLY A 21 -7.81 12.20 -23.33
CA GLY A 21 -8.49 13.00 -22.31
C GLY A 21 -8.49 12.36 -20.92
N SER A 22 -9.29 12.90 -20.01
CA SER A 22 -9.29 12.54 -18.58
C SER A 22 -10.60 11.86 -18.13
N THR A 23 -11.27 11.17 -19.05
CA THR A 23 -12.57 10.52 -18.80
C THR A 23 -12.53 9.03 -19.12
N ALA A 24 -11.36 8.41 -19.01
CA ALA A 24 -11.19 6.97 -19.17
C ALA A 24 -11.63 6.24 -17.88
N ASP A 25 -12.10 5.00 -18.00
CA ASP A 25 -12.41 4.13 -16.85
C ASP A 25 -11.16 3.71 -16.06
N ILE A 26 -9.98 3.77 -16.69
CA ILE A 26 -8.68 3.47 -16.10
C ILE A 26 -7.72 4.57 -16.56
N GLN A 27 -7.35 5.49 -15.69
CA GLN A 27 -6.25 6.43 -15.93
C GLN A 27 -4.93 5.80 -15.47
N ILE A 28 -3.86 6.06 -16.22
CA ILE A 28 -2.55 5.48 -15.96
C ILE A 28 -1.56 6.62 -15.80
N ASP A 29 -1.01 6.74 -14.59
CA ASP A 29 -0.06 7.80 -14.25
C ASP A 29 1.23 7.27 -13.62
N PHE A 30 2.33 7.97 -13.90
CA PHE A 30 3.60 7.79 -13.22
C PHE A 30 3.81 8.97 -12.27
N SER A 31 3.88 8.67 -10.98
CA SER A 31 3.82 9.67 -9.93
C SER A 31 4.88 9.42 -8.87
N LYS A 32 5.24 10.44 -8.11
CA LYS A 32 6.23 10.33 -7.02
C LYS A 32 5.62 10.77 -5.71
N ALA A 33 6.00 10.08 -4.63
CA ALA A 33 5.55 10.41 -3.28
C ALA A 33 4.03 10.64 -3.27
N ASP A 34 3.57 11.73 -2.67
CA ASP A 34 2.14 12.08 -2.71
C ASP A 34 1.74 12.71 -4.05
N HIS A 35 0.69 12.13 -4.59
CA HIS A 35 0.08 12.44 -5.88
C HIS A 35 -1.44 12.58 -5.76
N ASN A 36 -1.89 13.19 -4.65
CA ASN A 36 -3.26 13.65 -4.40
C ASN A 36 -4.38 12.59 -4.36
N ASP A 37 -4.05 11.32 -4.13
CA ASP A 37 -5.04 10.24 -3.97
C ASP A 37 -5.12 9.68 -2.52
N GLY A 38 -4.29 10.20 -1.62
CA GLY A 38 -4.19 9.75 -0.22
C GLY A 38 -3.32 8.51 0.01
N TYR A 39 -2.66 8.00 -1.04
CA TYR A 39 -1.81 6.81 -1.00
C TYR A 39 -0.40 7.13 -1.54
N PRO A 40 0.40 7.95 -0.85
CA PRO A 40 1.70 8.37 -1.37
C PRO A 40 2.72 7.22 -1.48
N PHE A 41 3.55 7.28 -2.51
CA PHE A 41 4.66 6.36 -2.73
C PHE A 41 5.85 6.59 -1.79
N ASP A 42 6.64 5.55 -1.57
CA ASP A 42 7.74 5.50 -0.60
C ASP A 42 9.15 5.61 -1.22
N GLY A 43 9.24 5.77 -2.54
CA GLY A 43 10.51 5.92 -3.27
C GLY A 43 11.04 4.58 -3.78
N PRO A 44 12.35 4.48 -4.10
CA PRO A 44 12.87 3.27 -4.76
C PRO A 44 12.75 2.02 -3.90
N GLY A 45 12.09 1.00 -4.43
CA GLY A 45 11.64 -0.19 -3.72
C GLY A 45 10.56 0.14 -2.68
N GLY A 46 9.74 -0.85 -2.33
CA GLY A 46 8.63 -0.58 -1.40
C GLY A 46 7.31 -0.82 -2.10
N THR A 47 6.49 0.23 -2.21
CA THR A 47 5.24 0.27 -2.98
C THR A 47 5.56 0.70 -4.39
N VAL A 48 5.66 -0.27 -5.30
CA VAL A 48 6.12 -0.03 -6.69
C VAL A 48 5.03 0.58 -7.56
N ALA A 49 3.76 0.32 -7.23
CA ALA A 49 2.57 0.80 -7.90
C ALA A 49 1.36 0.52 -7.01
N HIS A 50 0.22 1.10 -7.35
CA HIS A 50 -1.09 0.69 -6.85
C HIS A 50 -2.17 0.98 -7.88
N ALA A 51 -3.30 0.27 -7.76
CA ALA A 51 -4.51 0.58 -8.51
C ALA A 51 -5.76 0.52 -7.62
N PHE A 52 -6.75 1.30 -8.00
CA PHE A 52 -8.06 1.30 -7.36
C PHE A 52 -8.99 0.29 -8.02
N PHE A 53 -9.83 -0.36 -7.21
CA PHE A 53 -10.85 -1.26 -7.72
C PHE A 53 -11.89 -0.52 -8.60
N PRO A 54 -12.62 -1.25 -9.47
CA PRO A 54 -13.80 -0.72 -10.14
C PRO A 54 -14.83 -0.15 -9.17
N GLY A 55 -15.53 0.91 -9.57
CA GLY A 55 -16.55 1.57 -8.75
C GLY A 55 -16.95 2.93 -9.30
N ASP A 56 -17.76 3.67 -8.54
CA ASP A 56 -18.29 4.98 -8.94
C ASP A 56 -17.45 6.17 -8.45
N HIS A 57 -16.37 5.90 -7.69
CA HIS A 57 -15.48 6.94 -7.19
C HIS A 57 -14.64 7.52 -8.34
N HIS A 58 -14.25 8.79 -8.24
CA HIS A 58 -13.51 9.48 -9.30
C HIS A 58 -12.13 8.89 -9.61
N THR A 59 -11.57 8.09 -8.70
CA THR A 59 -10.30 7.36 -8.88
C THR A 59 -10.49 5.89 -9.21
N ALA A 60 -11.73 5.42 -9.37
CA ALA A 60 -12.00 4.00 -9.57
C ALA A 60 -11.37 3.50 -10.87
N GLY A 61 -10.68 2.37 -10.80
CA GLY A 61 -9.92 1.81 -11.93
C GLY A 61 -8.55 2.45 -12.16
N ASP A 62 -8.29 3.66 -11.65
CA ASP A 62 -7.03 4.34 -11.88
C ASP A 62 -5.84 3.54 -11.32
N THR A 63 -4.74 3.60 -12.06
CA THR A 63 -3.51 2.84 -11.80
C THR A 63 -2.32 3.78 -11.79
N HIS A 64 -1.61 3.84 -10.67
CA HIS A 64 -0.45 4.70 -10.47
C HIS A 64 0.82 3.86 -10.31
N PHE A 65 1.91 4.28 -10.95
CA PHE A 65 3.23 3.65 -10.86
C PHE A 65 4.21 4.60 -10.17
N ASP A 66 5.05 4.10 -9.26
CA ASP A 66 6.06 4.93 -8.59
C ASP A 66 7.19 5.29 -9.58
N ASP A 67 7.28 6.56 -9.94
CA ASP A 67 8.29 7.10 -10.87
C ASP A 67 9.68 7.26 -10.22
N ASP A 68 9.84 6.89 -8.95
CA ASP A 68 11.16 6.67 -8.33
C ASP A 68 11.71 5.24 -8.56
N GLU A 69 10.93 4.32 -9.13
CA GLU A 69 11.40 2.97 -9.45
C GLU A 69 12.24 2.91 -10.72
N ALA A 70 13.20 1.98 -10.74
CA ALA A 70 14.03 1.70 -11.90
C ALA A 70 13.28 0.81 -12.90
N TRP A 71 12.28 1.37 -13.58
CA TRP A 71 11.45 0.66 -14.55
C TRP A 71 12.27 0.10 -15.71
N THR A 72 12.04 -1.17 -16.02
CA THR A 72 12.59 -1.88 -17.16
C THR A 72 11.49 -2.53 -17.99
N PHE A 73 11.78 -2.82 -19.25
CA PHE A 73 10.86 -3.49 -20.15
C PHE A 73 11.63 -4.46 -21.03
N ARG A 74 11.19 -5.74 -21.07
CA ARG A 74 11.89 -6.83 -21.79
C ARG A 74 13.36 -7.01 -21.38
N SER A 75 13.69 -6.59 -20.15
CA SER A 75 15.02 -6.82 -19.60
C SER A 75 15.05 -8.16 -18.91
N SER A 76 16.11 -8.94 -19.15
CA SER A 76 16.42 -10.11 -18.33
C SER A 76 17.16 -9.72 -17.05
N ASP A 77 17.43 -8.43 -16.85
CA ASP A 77 18.07 -7.94 -15.64
C ASP A 77 17.10 -8.00 -14.46
N ALA A 78 17.43 -8.85 -13.48
CA ALA A 78 16.65 -9.00 -12.26
C ALA A 78 16.75 -7.79 -11.31
N HIS A 79 17.64 -6.82 -11.59
CA HIS A 79 17.82 -5.65 -10.72
C HIS A 79 16.81 -4.52 -10.99
N GLY A 80 16.16 -4.51 -12.15
CA GLY A 80 15.13 -3.54 -12.49
C GLY A 80 13.71 -3.99 -12.12
N MET A 81 12.79 -3.03 -12.09
CA MET A 81 11.35 -3.29 -11.90
C MET A 81 10.70 -3.56 -13.27
N ASP A 82 10.23 -4.77 -13.54
CA ASP A 82 9.61 -5.11 -14.82
C ASP A 82 8.22 -4.46 -14.92
N LEU A 83 8.15 -3.40 -15.72
CA LEU A 83 6.92 -2.63 -15.90
C LEU A 83 5.79 -3.50 -16.45
N PHE A 84 6.09 -4.52 -17.25
CA PHE A 84 5.06 -5.40 -17.77
C PHE A 84 4.46 -6.27 -16.66
N ALA A 85 5.28 -6.93 -15.85
CA ALA A 85 4.82 -7.72 -14.71
C ALA A 85 3.96 -6.90 -13.73
N VAL A 86 4.44 -5.71 -13.35
CA VAL A 86 3.70 -4.83 -12.43
C VAL A 86 2.40 -4.34 -13.06
N ALA A 87 2.41 -3.91 -14.33
CA ALA A 87 1.19 -3.46 -14.98
C ALA A 87 0.13 -4.58 -15.12
N VAL A 88 0.54 -5.84 -15.36
CA VAL A 88 -0.42 -6.96 -15.37
C VAL A 88 -1.07 -7.13 -13.99
N HIS A 89 -0.29 -7.04 -12.91
CA HIS A 89 -0.79 -7.08 -11.54
C HIS A 89 -1.78 -5.95 -11.26
N GLU A 90 -1.37 -4.70 -11.49
CA GLU A 90 -2.20 -3.54 -11.16
C GLU A 90 -3.49 -3.49 -12.00
N PHE A 91 -3.43 -3.85 -13.27
CA PHE A 91 -4.66 -3.96 -14.07
C PHE A 91 -5.57 -5.07 -13.60
N GLY A 92 -5.06 -6.11 -12.94
CA GLY A 92 -5.87 -7.09 -12.23
C GLY A 92 -6.72 -6.43 -11.13
N HIS A 93 -6.13 -5.52 -10.34
CA HIS A 93 -6.87 -4.71 -9.36
C HIS A 93 -7.88 -3.78 -10.02
N ALA A 94 -7.48 -3.08 -11.08
CA ALA A 94 -8.34 -2.18 -11.84
C ALA A 94 -9.57 -2.89 -12.45
N ILE A 95 -9.51 -4.21 -12.64
CA ILE A 95 -10.64 -5.06 -13.07
C ILE A 95 -11.23 -5.93 -11.93
N GLY A 96 -10.99 -5.58 -10.67
CA GLY A 96 -11.73 -6.20 -9.55
C GLY A 96 -11.06 -7.39 -8.86
N LEU A 97 -9.85 -7.79 -9.25
CA LEU A 97 -9.16 -8.91 -8.60
C LEU A 97 -8.42 -8.43 -7.35
N SER A 98 -8.69 -9.07 -6.21
CA SER A 98 -7.92 -8.84 -4.97
C SER A 98 -6.61 -9.65 -4.95
N HIS A 99 -5.72 -9.36 -4.00
CA HIS A 99 -4.52 -10.18 -3.78
C HIS A 99 -4.84 -11.64 -3.46
N VAL A 100 -3.92 -12.54 -3.82
CA VAL A 100 -3.92 -13.95 -3.38
C VAL A 100 -2.57 -14.38 -2.83
N ALA A 101 -2.59 -15.34 -1.92
CA ALA A 101 -1.39 -15.85 -1.26
C ALA A 101 -0.60 -16.87 -2.11
N ALA A 102 -1.10 -17.24 -3.29
CA ALA A 102 -0.51 -18.28 -4.12
C ALA A 102 0.86 -17.87 -4.68
N ALA A 103 1.82 -18.80 -4.61
CA ALA A 103 3.23 -18.52 -4.89
C ALA A 103 3.48 -18.02 -6.31
N HIS A 104 2.74 -18.53 -7.29
CA HIS A 104 2.96 -18.27 -8.72
C HIS A 104 1.90 -17.35 -9.34
N SER A 105 0.96 -16.81 -8.56
CA SER A 105 -0.07 -15.91 -9.07
C SER A 105 0.53 -14.53 -9.38
N ILE A 106 0.15 -13.93 -10.51
CA ILE A 106 0.53 -12.55 -10.81
C ILE A 106 -0.09 -11.59 -9.79
N MET A 107 -1.27 -11.92 -9.24
CA MET A 107 -1.98 -11.17 -8.20
C MET A 107 -1.44 -11.41 -6.78
N ARG A 108 -0.25 -11.99 -6.65
CA ARG A 108 0.45 -12.09 -5.36
C ARG A 108 0.93 -10.69 -4.92
N PRO A 109 0.77 -10.30 -3.64
CA PRO A 109 1.08 -8.94 -3.17
C PRO A 109 2.56 -8.54 -3.21
N TYR A 110 3.45 -9.45 -3.61
CA TYR A 110 4.88 -9.18 -3.66
C TYR A 110 5.40 -9.43 -5.07
N TYR A 111 6.11 -8.44 -5.60
CA TYR A 111 6.80 -8.54 -6.89
C TYR A 111 7.69 -9.79 -6.95
N GLN A 112 7.57 -10.54 -8.06
CA GLN A 112 8.24 -11.83 -8.24
C GLN A 112 9.42 -11.78 -9.22
N GLY A 113 9.70 -10.61 -9.80
CA GLY A 113 10.68 -10.46 -10.87
C GLY A 113 10.04 -10.36 -12.26
N PRO A 114 10.86 -10.21 -13.31
CA PRO A 114 10.40 -10.14 -14.68
C PRO A 114 9.69 -11.42 -15.13
N VAL A 115 8.62 -11.28 -15.89
CA VAL A 115 7.81 -12.43 -16.36
C VAL A 115 8.12 -12.87 -17.81
N GLY A 116 9.26 -12.41 -18.33
CA GLY A 116 9.75 -12.77 -19.67
C GLY A 116 9.16 -11.91 -20.79
N ASP A 117 8.97 -12.50 -21.97
CA ASP A 117 8.48 -11.78 -23.16
C ASP A 117 6.95 -11.52 -23.05
N PRO A 118 6.50 -10.24 -23.05
CA PRO A 118 5.08 -9.89 -23.02
C PRO A 118 4.22 -10.55 -24.10
N LEU A 119 4.81 -10.93 -25.24
CA LEU A 119 4.08 -11.60 -26.34
C LEU A 119 3.86 -13.10 -26.09
N ARG A 120 4.59 -13.69 -25.15
CA ARG A 120 4.52 -15.12 -24.79
C ARG A 120 4.00 -15.36 -23.38
N TYR A 121 3.79 -14.28 -22.62
CA TYR A 121 3.29 -14.38 -21.26
C TYR A 121 1.86 -14.93 -21.24
N GLY A 122 1.64 -15.95 -20.40
CA GLY A 122 0.34 -16.52 -20.14
C GLY A 122 0.03 -16.43 -18.65
N LEU A 123 -1.21 -16.05 -18.31
CA LEU A 123 -1.64 -16.00 -16.92
C LEU A 123 -1.56 -17.39 -16.26
N PRO A 124 -1.13 -17.45 -14.99
CA PRO A 124 -1.31 -18.65 -14.16
C PRO A 124 -2.78 -19.05 -14.09
N TYR A 125 -3.05 -20.36 -14.03
CA TYR A 125 -4.42 -20.90 -14.04
C TYR A 125 -5.31 -20.31 -12.94
N GLU A 126 -4.74 -20.09 -11.75
CA GLU A 126 -5.46 -19.50 -10.62
C GLU A 126 -5.94 -18.07 -10.91
N ASP A 127 -5.15 -17.26 -11.63
CA ASP A 127 -5.55 -15.91 -12.03
C ASP A 127 -6.63 -15.95 -13.12
N LYS A 128 -6.56 -16.93 -14.04
CA LYS A 128 -7.60 -17.16 -15.07
C LYS A 128 -8.96 -17.46 -14.44
N VAL A 129 -9.00 -18.41 -13.51
CA VAL A 129 -10.26 -18.81 -12.86
C VAL A 129 -10.92 -17.63 -12.16
N ARG A 130 -10.12 -16.77 -11.51
CA ARG A 130 -10.67 -15.61 -10.78
C ARG A 130 -11.21 -14.53 -11.71
N VAL A 131 -10.54 -14.23 -12.81
CA VAL A 131 -11.11 -13.27 -13.79
C VAL A 131 -12.34 -13.84 -14.47
N TRP A 132 -12.39 -15.14 -14.73
CA TRP A 132 -13.59 -15.80 -15.27
C TRP A 132 -14.76 -15.82 -14.30
N GLN A 133 -14.51 -15.87 -12.99
CA GLN A 133 -15.58 -15.75 -11.99
C GLN A 133 -16.22 -14.35 -12.01
N LEU A 134 -15.48 -13.31 -12.38
CA LEU A 134 -15.99 -11.94 -12.47
C LEU A 134 -16.66 -11.64 -13.81
N TYR A 135 -16.04 -12.06 -14.91
CA TYR A 135 -16.43 -11.62 -16.26
C TYR A 135 -16.88 -12.74 -17.20
N GLY A 136 -16.71 -14.00 -16.81
CA GLY A 136 -16.90 -15.16 -17.69
C GLY A 136 -15.71 -15.42 -18.62
N VAL A 137 -15.86 -16.43 -19.48
CA VAL A 137 -14.82 -16.86 -20.42
C VAL A 137 -15.09 -16.25 -21.79
N ARG A 138 -14.04 -15.74 -22.46
CA ARG A 138 -14.16 -15.30 -23.85
C ARG A 138 -14.47 -16.50 -24.77
N GLU A 139 -15.41 -16.35 -25.69
CA GLU A 139 -15.89 -17.44 -26.56
C GLU A 139 -14.78 -18.16 -27.35
N SER A 140 -13.70 -17.45 -27.71
CA SER A 140 -12.55 -18.01 -28.42
C SER A 140 -11.63 -18.87 -27.54
N VAL A 141 -11.92 -19.02 -26.25
CA VAL A 141 -11.07 -19.71 -25.27
C VAL A 141 -11.77 -20.97 -24.80
N SER A 142 -11.15 -22.13 -25.03
CA SER A 142 -11.63 -23.42 -24.54
C SER A 142 -11.32 -23.55 -23.04
N PRO A 143 -12.33 -23.61 -22.13
CA PRO A 143 -12.10 -23.74 -20.69
C PRO A 143 -11.55 -25.11 -20.28
N THR A 144 -11.68 -26.10 -21.17
CA THR A 144 -11.36 -27.53 -20.97
C THR A 144 -10.01 -27.94 -21.55
N ALA A 145 -9.22 -27.02 -22.10
CA ALA A 145 -7.83 -27.34 -22.43
C ALA A 145 -7.10 -27.71 -21.13
N GLN A 146 -6.61 -28.95 -21.03
CA GLN A 146 -5.67 -29.33 -19.98
C GLN A 146 -4.60 -28.24 -19.87
N PRO A 147 -4.09 -27.92 -18.66
CA PRO A 147 -2.96 -27.02 -18.55
C PRO A 147 -1.82 -27.65 -19.36
N GLU A 148 -1.50 -27.08 -20.52
CA GLU A 148 -0.12 -27.14 -20.98
C GLU A 148 0.67 -26.59 -19.80
N GLU A 149 1.59 -27.40 -19.30
CA GLU A 149 2.47 -27.08 -18.20
C GLU A 149 2.95 -25.64 -18.45
N PRO A 150 2.57 -24.67 -17.60
CA PRO A 150 2.93 -23.28 -17.83
C PRO A 150 4.45 -23.25 -18.02
N PRO A 151 5.01 -22.41 -18.92
CA PRO A 151 6.43 -22.13 -18.85
C PRO A 151 6.70 -21.80 -17.39
N LEU A 152 7.55 -22.60 -16.74
CA LEU A 152 7.93 -22.33 -15.36
C LEU A 152 8.38 -20.88 -15.35
N LEU A 153 7.63 -20.02 -14.66
CA LEU A 153 8.13 -18.71 -14.32
C LEU A 153 9.49 -18.98 -13.68
N PRO A 154 10.56 -18.27 -14.09
CA PRO A 154 11.87 -18.44 -13.50
C PRO A 154 11.69 -18.47 -11.99
N GLU A 155 12.35 -19.42 -11.31
CA GLU A 155 12.31 -19.43 -9.85
C GLU A 155 12.62 -18.01 -9.38
N PRO A 156 11.74 -17.41 -8.56
CA PRO A 156 11.95 -16.04 -8.13
C PRO A 156 13.33 -15.98 -7.49
N PRO A 157 14.19 -15.04 -7.91
CA PRO A 157 15.55 -14.99 -7.40
C PRO A 157 15.53 -14.98 -5.86
N ASP A 158 16.39 -15.79 -5.24
CA ASP A 158 16.48 -15.94 -3.78
C ASP A 158 16.60 -14.59 -3.04
N ASN A 159 17.19 -13.60 -3.73
CA ASN A 159 17.23 -12.22 -3.27
C ASN A 159 15.92 -11.49 -3.56
N ARG A 160 14.97 -11.64 -2.64
CA ARG A 160 13.85 -10.70 -2.50
C ARG A 160 14.42 -9.30 -2.23
N SER A 161 14.17 -8.41 -3.18
CA SER A 161 14.56 -6.98 -3.24
C SER A 161 15.93 -6.75 -3.91
N SER A 162 15.89 -6.00 -5.02
CA SER A 162 17.01 -5.62 -5.89
C SER A 162 17.87 -4.47 -5.34
N ALA A 163 17.49 -3.89 -4.20
CA ALA A 163 18.36 -3.01 -3.44
C ALA A 163 19.05 -3.82 -2.32
N PRO A 164 20.38 -3.74 -2.15
CA PRO A 164 21.02 -4.28 -0.95
C PRO A 164 20.29 -3.69 0.26
N PRO A 165 19.90 -4.50 1.26
CA PRO A 165 19.20 -3.99 2.43
C PRO A 165 20.06 -2.87 3.01
N ARG A 166 19.52 -1.64 2.95
CA ARG A 166 20.20 -0.49 3.54
C ARG A 166 20.43 -0.88 5.00
N LYS A 167 21.71 -0.91 5.43
CA LYS A 167 22.11 -1.45 6.75
C LYS A 167 21.34 -0.81 7.92
N ASP A 168 20.76 0.37 7.70
CA ASP A 168 20.02 1.15 8.68
C ASP A 168 18.49 0.90 8.66
N VAL A 169 18.01 -0.10 7.92
CA VAL A 169 16.58 -0.44 7.83
C VAL A 169 16.23 -1.54 8.84
N PRO A 170 15.26 -1.31 9.75
CA PRO A 170 14.87 -2.30 10.75
C PRO A 170 14.25 -3.55 10.11
N HIS A 171 14.53 -4.71 10.67
CA HIS A 171 13.97 -5.98 10.19
C HIS A 171 12.64 -6.30 10.88
N ARG A 172 11.55 -6.39 10.11
CA ARG A 172 10.17 -6.50 10.63
C ARG A 172 9.93 -7.68 11.57
N CYS A 173 10.62 -8.81 11.39
CA CYS A 173 10.38 -10.02 12.19
C CYS A 173 11.20 -10.07 13.49
N SER A 174 12.19 -9.18 13.66
CA SER A 174 13.10 -9.20 14.81
C SER A 174 13.19 -7.87 15.54
N THR A 175 12.45 -6.86 15.08
CA THR A 175 12.38 -5.56 15.73
C THR A 175 11.18 -5.47 16.68
N HIS A 176 11.22 -4.51 17.59
CA HIS A 176 10.04 -4.04 18.31
C HIS A 176 9.50 -2.79 17.60
N PHE A 177 8.22 -2.49 17.81
CA PHE A 177 7.60 -1.29 17.22
C PHE A 177 7.51 -0.18 18.26
N ASP A 178 7.71 1.05 17.81
CA ASP A 178 7.62 2.23 18.67
C ASP A 178 6.14 2.63 18.83
N ALA A 179 5.32 2.48 17.78
CA ALA A 179 3.87 2.64 17.83
C ALA A 179 3.17 1.68 16.86
N VAL A 180 1.93 1.32 17.18
CA VAL A 180 1.03 0.58 16.28
C VAL A 180 -0.32 1.28 16.28
N ALA A 181 -0.88 1.51 15.11
CA ALA A 181 -2.16 2.20 14.96
C ALA A 181 -3.03 1.55 13.89
N GLN A 182 -4.35 1.58 14.11
CA GLN A 182 -5.30 1.33 13.04
C GLN A 182 -5.71 2.66 12.43
N ILE A 183 -5.52 2.81 11.13
CA ILE A 183 -5.83 4.02 10.37
C ILE A 183 -6.63 3.61 9.14
N ARG A 184 -7.86 4.10 8.99
CA ARG A 184 -8.76 3.82 7.84
C ARG A 184 -9.01 2.33 7.62
N GLY A 185 -8.97 1.56 8.72
CA GLY A 185 -9.13 0.10 8.72
C GLY A 185 -7.85 -0.69 8.39
N GLU A 186 -6.76 -0.03 8.01
CA GLU A 186 -5.44 -0.65 7.81
C GLU A 186 -4.61 -0.57 9.09
N ALA A 187 -3.67 -1.50 9.28
CA ALA A 187 -2.79 -1.50 10.44
C ALA A 187 -1.40 -0.97 10.07
N PHE A 188 -0.92 0.02 10.82
CA PHE A 188 0.38 0.66 10.65
C PHE A 188 1.30 0.30 11.82
N PHE A 189 2.53 -0.09 11.49
CA PHE A 189 3.55 -0.50 12.45
C PHE A 189 4.77 0.42 12.31
N PHE A 190 4.99 1.31 13.26
CA PHE A 190 6.04 2.33 13.20
C PHE A 190 7.31 1.86 13.91
N LYS A 191 8.46 2.08 13.28
CA LYS A 191 9.77 1.82 13.87
C LYS A 191 10.81 2.80 13.35
N GLY A 192 11.38 3.59 14.24
CA GLY A 192 12.26 4.67 13.90
C GLY A 192 11.57 5.65 12.93
N LYS A 193 12.30 6.09 11.92
CA LYS A 193 11.76 6.92 10.82
C LYS A 193 10.93 6.14 9.80
N TYR A 194 10.63 4.88 10.07
CA TYR A 194 10.02 3.94 9.12
C TYR A 194 8.68 3.40 9.60
N PHE A 195 7.88 2.85 8.69
CA PHE A 195 6.69 2.08 9.04
C PHE A 195 6.39 0.98 8.02
N TRP A 196 5.65 -0.04 8.47
CA TRP A 196 4.99 -1.01 7.60
C TRP A 196 3.48 -0.83 7.66
N ARG A 197 2.81 -1.21 6.59
CA ARG A 197 1.35 -1.14 6.45
C ARG A 197 0.80 -2.51 6.07
N LEU A 198 -0.25 -2.92 6.79
CA LEU A 198 -1.03 -4.10 6.49
C LEU A 198 -2.42 -3.66 6.03
N THR A 199 -2.87 -4.20 4.90
CA THR A 199 -4.21 -3.99 4.38
C THR A 199 -5.25 -4.60 5.32
N ARG A 200 -6.54 -4.30 5.08
CA ARG A 200 -7.67 -4.87 5.84
C ARG A 200 -7.69 -6.40 5.83
N ASP A 201 -7.20 -7.01 4.75
CA ASP A 201 -7.11 -8.47 4.59
C ASP A 201 -5.85 -9.07 5.24
N ARG A 202 -5.08 -8.24 5.98
CA ARG A 202 -3.84 -8.61 6.69
C ARG A 202 -2.70 -8.99 5.75
N HIS A 203 -2.73 -8.48 4.52
CA HIS A 203 -1.59 -8.57 3.61
C HIS A 203 -0.64 -7.40 3.85
N LEU A 204 0.65 -7.70 3.95
CA LEU A 204 1.67 -6.68 4.06
C LEU A 204 1.83 -6.00 2.70
N VAL A 205 1.71 -4.67 2.68
CA VAL A 205 1.79 -3.88 1.43
C VAL A 205 3.19 -3.95 0.82
N SER A 206 4.24 -3.86 1.65
CA SER A 206 5.61 -4.05 1.18
C SER A 206 6.51 -4.74 2.20
N LEU A 207 7.45 -5.53 1.69
CA LEU A 207 8.48 -6.19 2.50
C LEU A 207 9.48 -5.19 3.09
N GLN A 208 9.76 -4.12 2.35
CA GLN A 208 10.57 -2.99 2.80
C GLN A 208 9.67 -1.99 3.52
N PRO A 209 10.12 -1.38 4.62
CA PRO A 209 9.32 -0.35 5.25
C PRO A 209 9.39 0.98 4.49
N ALA A 210 8.27 1.69 4.47
CA ALA A 210 8.18 3.04 3.96
C ALA A 210 8.79 4.04 4.95
N GLN A 211 9.32 5.17 4.44
CA GLN A 211 9.78 6.27 5.28
C GLN A 211 8.62 7.18 5.69
N MET A 212 8.52 7.47 6.98
CA MET A 212 7.40 8.22 7.54
C MET A 212 7.25 9.62 6.91
N HIS A 213 8.35 10.36 6.70
CA HIS A 213 8.29 11.71 6.13
C HIS A 213 7.86 11.76 4.66
N ARG A 214 7.93 10.64 3.93
CA ARG A 214 7.45 10.56 2.54
C ARG A 214 5.95 10.36 2.47
N PHE A 215 5.40 9.64 3.45
CA PHE A 215 3.98 9.33 3.52
C PHE A 215 3.18 10.36 4.35
N TRP A 216 3.75 10.88 5.43
CA TRP A 216 3.12 11.82 6.37
C TRP A 216 3.76 13.21 6.23
N ARG A 217 3.11 14.08 5.43
CA ARG A 217 3.62 15.40 5.06
C ARG A 217 3.58 16.38 6.22
N GLY A 218 4.70 17.08 6.41
CA GLY A 218 4.86 18.11 7.44
C GLY A 218 5.36 17.57 8.78
N LEU A 219 5.64 16.27 8.89
CA LEU A 219 6.53 15.79 9.95
C LEU A 219 7.94 16.35 9.74
N PRO A 220 8.67 16.70 10.82
CA PRO A 220 10.05 17.12 10.71
C PRO A 220 10.92 16.05 10.04
N LEU A 221 11.79 16.45 9.09
CA LEU A 221 12.67 15.51 8.37
C LEU A 221 13.64 14.74 9.30
N HIS A 222 13.93 15.32 10.46
CA HIS A 222 14.80 14.74 11.50
C HIS A 222 14.01 13.94 12.55
N LEU A 223 12.70 13.77 12.40
CA LEU A 223 11.90 12.97 13.31
C LEU A 223 12.29 11.50 13.13
N ASP A 224 12.90 10.95 14.17
CA ASP A 224 13.56 9.66 14.15
C ASP A 224 12.71 8.53 14.74
N SER A 225 11.61 8.84 15.41
CA SER A 225 10.53 7.90 15.79
C SER A 225 9.27 8.64 16.24
N VAL A 226 8.23 7.87 16.58
CA VAL A 226 6.98 8.33 17.19
C VAL A 226 6.70 7.47 18.43
N ASP A 227 6.08 8.04 19.45
CA ASP A 227 5.82 7.32 20.69
C ASP A 227 4.40 6.70 20.70
N ALA A 228 3.43 7.38 20.08
CA ALA A 228 2.07 6.85 19.92
C ALA A 228 1.38 7.45 18.69
N VAL A 229 0.48 6.67 18.08
CA VAL A 229 -0.34 7.11 16.95
C VAL A 229 -1.75 6.55 17.12
N TYR A 230 -2.78 7.37 16.86
CA TYR A 230 -4.17 6.89 16.84
C TYR A 230 -5.04 7.68 15.86
N GLU A 231 -6.12 7.07 15.37
CA GLU A 231 -7.16 7.75 14.57
C GLU A 231 -8.34 8.12 15.48
N ARG A 232 -8.75 9.40 15.46
CA ARG A 232 -9.90 9.88 16.22
C ARG A 232 -11.20 9.41 15.58
N THR A 233 -12.12 8.87 16.39
CA THR A 233 -13.43 8.41 15.90
C THR A 233 -14.38 9.54 15.51
N SER A 234 -14.16 10.75 16.01
CA SER A 234 -15.07 11.89 15.79
C SER A 234 -14.90 12.59 14.44
N ASP A 235 -13.66 12.69 13.94
CA ASP A 235 -13.34 13.41 12.70
C ASP A 235 -12.36 12.67 11.77
N HIS A 236 -12.02 11.41 12.08
CA HIS A 236 -11.08 10.57 11.33
C HIS A 236 -9.68 11.18 11.15
N LYS A 237 -9.35 12.20 11.93
CA LYS A 237 -8.01 12.78 11.91
C LYS A 237 -7.06 11.90 12.72
N ILE A 238 -5.83 11.82 12.23
CA ILE A 238 -4.82 10.92 12.78
C ILE A 238 -3.87 11.74 13.64
N VAL A 239 -3.61 11.29 14.85
CA VAL A 239 -2.85 12.04 15.85
C VAL A 239 -1.55 11.30 16.14
N PHE A 240 -0.43 12.00 15.97
CA PHE A 240 0.92 11.50 16.21
C PHE A 240 1.49 12.16 17.45
N PHE A 241 2.12 11.39 18.34
CA PHE A 241 2.80 11.89 19.54
C PHE A 241 4.30 11.63 19.45
N LYS A 242 5.09 12.63 19.86
CA LYS A 242 6.52 12.50 20.14
C LYS A 242 6.93 13.44 21.28
N GLY A 243 7.39 12.87 22.39
CA GLY A 243 7.71 13.61 23.60
C GLY A 243 6.56 14.52 24.03
N ASP A 244 6.86 15.78 24.29
CA ASP A 244 5.86 16.77 24.72
C ASP A 244 5.02 17.38 23.60
N ARG A 245 5.10 16.83 22.39
CA ARG A 245 4.43 17.38 21.21
C ARG A 245 3.55 16.35 20.53
N TYR A 246 2.52 16.87 19.88
CA TYR A 246 1.66 16.08 19.01
C TYR A 246 1.35 16.83 17.71
N TRP A 247 1.07 16.06 16.66
CA TRP A 247 0.66 16.52 15.34
C TRP A 247 -0.71 15.92 15.03
N VAL A 248 -1.54 16.66 14.30
CA VAL A 248 -2.82 16.16 13.79
C VAL A 248 -2.77 16.19 12.28
N PHE A 249 -3.15 15.08 11.68
CA PHE A 249 -3.20 14.89 10.24
C PHE A 249 -4.63 14.82 9.76
N LYS A 250 -4.90 15.50 8.66
CA LYS A 250 -6.04 15.24 7.80
C LYS A 250 -5.50 14.55 6.56
N ASP A 251 -6.00 13.34 6.29
CA ASP A 251 -5.38 12.46 5.30
C ASP A 251 -3.90 12.26 5.64
N ASN A 252 -3.02 12.62 4.73
CA ASN A 252 -1.58 12.46 4.85
C ASN A 252 -0.88 13.79 5.17
N ASN A 253 -1.63 14.88 5.35
CA ASN A 253 -1.11 16.22 5.55
C ASN A 253 -1.29 16.67 6.99
N VAL A 254 -0.22 17.20 7.59
CA VAL A 254 -0.33 17.87 8.89
C VAL A 254 -1.25 19.08 8.78
N GLU A 255 -2.13 19.24 9.75
CA GLU A 255 -2.98 20.42 9.87
C GLU A 255 -2.17 21.66 10.28
N GLU A 256 -2.66 22.84 9.91
CA GLU A 256 -2.04 24.10 10.29
C GLU A 256 -2.01 24.29 11.82
N GLY A 257 -0.91 24.86 12.33
CA GLY A 257 -0.74 25.15 13.76
C GLY A 257 -0.16 24.00 14.59
N TYR A 258 0.20 22.88 13.97
CA TYR A 258 0.91 21.77 14.60
C TYR A 258 2.43 21.81 14.32
N PRO A 259 3.27 21.28 15.22
CA PRO A 259 2.94 20.56 16.45
C PRO A 259 2.47 21.43 17.61
N ARG A 260 1.62 20.85 18.46
CA ARG A 260 1.09 21.46 19.70
C ARG A 260 1.54 20.68 20.94
N PRO A 261 1.49 21.27 22.15
CA PRO A 261 1.94 20.60 23.36
C PRO A 261 0.91 19.56 23.87
N VAL A 262 1.38 18.42 24.39
CA VAL A 262 0.49 17.37 24.94
C VAL A 262 -0.36 17.83 26.12
N SER A 263 0.02 18.94 26.76
CA SER A 263 -0.79 19.58 27.81
C SER A 263 -2.19 20.00 27.33
N ASP A 264 -2.40 20.14 26.02
CA ASP A 264 -3.74 20.37 25.44
C ASP A 264 -4.73 19.22 25.77
N PHE A 265 -4.22 18.01 26.01
CA PHE A 265 -4.99 16.85 26.48
C PHE A 265 -5.06 16.74 28.00
N SER A 266 -4.50 17.71 28.74
CA SER A 266 -4.26 17.61 30.19
C SER A 266 -3.36 16.43 30.60
N LEU A 267 -2.49 15.98 29.68
CA LEU A 267 -1.48 14.95 29.95
C LEU A 267 -0.24 15.56 30.64
N PRO A 268 0.45 14.78 31.51
CA PRO A 268 1.71 15.21 32.10
C PRO A 268 2.83 15.30 31.04
N PRO A 269 3.90 16.08 31.31
CA PRO A 269 5.05 16.14 30.43
C PRO A 269 5.79 14.79 30.33
N GLY A 270 6.65 14.68 29.33
CA GLY A 270 7.42 13.51 28.93
C GLY A 270 6.69 12.57 27.96
N GLY A 271 5.63 13.03 27.27
CA GLY A 271 4.89 12.22 26.29
C GLY A 271 4.10 11.04 26.86
N ILE A 272 3.70 10.13 25.98
CA ILE A 272 2.93 8.91 26.25
C ILE A 272 3.52 7.72 25.49
N ASP A 273 3.28 6.51 25.97
CA ASP A 273 3.86 5.28 25.41
C ASP A 273 2.92 4.59 24.42
N ALA A 274 1.61 4.81 24.55
CA ALA A 274 0.62 4.27 23.62
C ALA A 274 -0.67 5.10 23.65
N ALA A 275 -1.41 5.07 22.54
CA ALA A 275 -2.73 5.67 22.41
C ALA A 275 -3.61 4.78 21.53
N PHE A 276 -4.89 4.68 21.87
CA PHE A 276 -5.90 4.17 20.94
C PHE A 276 -7.29 4.73 21.26
N SER A 277 -8.14 4.84 20.25
CA SER A 277 -9.57 5.13 20.44
C SER A 277 -10.37 3.83 20.46
N TRP A 278 -11.25 3.68 21.43
CA TRP A 278 -12.12 2.53 21.55
C TRP A 278 -13.50 2.83 20.95
N ALA A 279 -13.80 2.22 19.81
CA ALA A 279 -15.06 2.42 19.09
C ALA A 279 -16.32 2.00 19.88
N HIS A 280 -16.19 1.23 20.96
CA HIS A 280 -17.35 0.80 21.75
C HIS A 280 -17.95 1.93 22.59
N ASN A 281 -17.14 2.89 23.03
CA ASN A 281 -17.57 3.97 23.91
C ASN A 281 -17.13 5.36 23.45
N ASP A 282 -16.51 5.47 22.28
CA ASP A 282 -15.97 6.70 21.72
C ASP A 282 -15.06 7.45 22.70
N ARG A 283 -14.18 6.69 23.36
CA ARG A 283 -13.15 7.23 24.26
C ARG A 283 -11.77 6.89 23.76
N THR A 284 -10.87 7.84 23.91
CA THR A 284 -9.45 7.66 23.66
C THR A 284 -8.74 7.34 24.96
N TYR A 285 -7.83 6.38 24.89
CA TYR A 285 -7.04 5.93 26.02
C TYR A 285 -5.57 6.23 25.75
N PHE A 286 -4.94 6.95 26.66
CA PHE A 286 -3.51 7.26 26.65
C PHE A 286 -2.83 6.46 27.75
N PHE A 287 -1.65 5.91 27.48
CA PHE A 287 -0.90 5.09 28.41
C PHE A 287 0.48 5.67 28.64
N LYS A 288 0.94 5.63 29.88
CA LYS A 288 2.32 5.97 30.26
C LYS A 288 2.73 5.17 31.48
N ASP A 289 3.81 4.43 31.37
CA ASP A 289 4.31 3.53 32.41
C ASP A 289 3.20 2.58 32.92
N GLN A 290 2.76 2.77 34.17
CA GLN A 290 1.72 1.98 34.84
C GLN A 290 0.38 2.72 34.94
N LEU A 291 0.27 3.89 34.30
CA LEU A 291 -0.90 4.75 34.35
C LEU A 291 -1.58 4.81 32.98
N TYR A 292 -2.88 5.08 33.02
CA TYR A 292 -3.63 5.40 31.82
C TYR A 292 -4.60 6.55 32.11
N TRP A 293 -4.97 7.26 31.04
CA TRP A 293 -5.98 8.29 31.06
C TRP A 293 -7.03 7.97 30.00
N ARG A 294 -8.29 8.26 30.33
CA ARG A 294 -9.40 8.21 29.39
C ARG A 294 -9.69 9.64 28.97
N TYR A 295 -9.96 9.86 27.70
CA TYR A 295 -10.21 11.17 27.11
C TYR A 295 -11.43 11.11 26.20
N ASP A 296 -12.24 12.16 26.25
CA ASP A 296 -13.39 12.38 25.38
C ASP A 296 -13.03 13.42 24.32
N ASP A 297 -12.82 12.98 23.09
CA ASP A 297 -12.47 13.85 21.96
C ASP A 297 -13.58 14.85 21.59
N HIS A 298 -14.84 14.60 21.96
CA HIS A 298 -15.95 15.51 21.68
C HIS A 298 -15.97 16.68 22.66
N THR A 299 -15.83 16.38 23.95
CA THR A 299 -15.84 17.40 25.01
C THR A 299 -14.45 17.99 25.29
N ARG A 300 -13.39 17.37 24.74
CA ARG A 300 -11.98 17.70 24.94
C ARG A 300 -11.58 17.69 26.42
N ARG A 301 -11.97 16.63 27.13
CA ARG A 301 -11.76 16.45 28.57
C ARG A 301 -11.35 15.02 28.90
N MET A 302 -10.61 14.87 30.00
CA MET A 302 -10.32 13.56 30.63
C MET A 302 -11.56 13.01 31.37
#